data_AF-A0A7S4ID58-F1
#
_entry.id   AF-A0A7S4ID58-F1
#
_cell.length_a   1.000
_cell.length_b   1.000
_cell.length_c   1.000
_cell.angle_alpha   90.00
_cell.angle_beta   90.00
_cell.angle_gamma   90.00
#
_symmetry.space_group_name_H-M   'P 1'
#
loop_
_entity.id
_entity.type
_entity.pdbx_description
1 polymer ?
#
loop_
_entity_poly.entity_id
_entity_poly.type
_entity_poly.pdbx_seq_one_letter_code
_entity_poly.pdbx_strand_id
1 'polypeptide(L)'
;PFDVQGGSCSSCYILDGVMFDVESTEFKIQVQTIKVRTYAASGTFEVRTKSGTHVGFSGSNLSENGWEKISTYAFSASAWATVTIPLSDFSARDIEQGEKRAFYVTIQDQWDQSTEDRVLVTQGSSVGTLINEDSQGVKIFEGTGKT
;
A
#
# COMPACT_ATOMS: atom_id res chain seq x y z
N PRO A 1 4.89 18.83 3.82
CA PRO A 1 4.14 17.56 3.91
C PRO A 1 2.79 17.70 3.20
N PHE A 2 2.49 16.76 2.30
CA PHE A 2 1.23 16.67 1.56
C PHE A 2 0.71 15.22 1.68
N ASP A 3 -0.61 15.05 1.55
CA ASP A 3 -1.28 13.75 1.61
C ASP A 3 -1.84 13.43 0.22
N VAL A 4 -1.46 12.28 -0.35
CA VAL A 4 -2.10 11.73 -1.54
C VAL A 4 -2.96 10.55 -1.13
N GLN A 5 -4.24 10.59 -1.50
CA GLN A 5 -5.21 9.57 -1.13
C GLN A 5 -5.57 8.73 -2.36
N GLY A 6 -5.77 7.43 -2.19
CA GLY A 6 -6.51 6.64 -3.17
C GLY A 6 -7.96 7.15 -3.26
N GLY A 7 -8.66 6.80 -4.35
CA GLY A 7 -10.07 7.12 -4.49
C GLY A 7 -10.91 6.59 -3.31
N SER A 8 -12.06 7.19 -3.06
CA SER A 8 -13.08 6.62 -2.17
C SER A 8 -13.82 5.48 -2.89
N CYS A 9 -13.89 4.29 -2.30
CA CYS A 9 -14.55 3.15 -2.93
C CYS A 9 -16.09 3.28 -2.88
N SER A 10 -16.76 3.12 -4.02
CA SER A 10 -18.21 2.82 -4.09
C SER A 10 -18.50 1.33 -3.89
N SER A 11 -17.52 0.46 -4.16
CA SER A 11 -17.51 -0.97 -3.84
C SER A 11 -16.11 -1.34 -3.34
N CYS A 12 -15.96 -1.58 -2.03
CA CYS A 12 -14.70 -2.02 -1.43
C CYS A 12 -14.55 -3.52 -1.59
N TYR A 13 -13.37 -3.98 -1.99
CA TYR A 13 -12.99 -5.37 -1.84
C TYR A 13 -12.07 -5.48 -0.64
N ILE A 14 -12.25 -6.57 0.09
CA ILE A 14 -11.33 -6.94 1.14
C ILE A 14 -10.34 -7.91 0.50
N LEU A 15 -9.04 -7.68 0.68
CA LEU A 15 -7.97 -8.51 0.09
C LEU A 15 -6.91 -8.89 1.14
N ASP A 16 -6.18 -9.98 0.89
CA ASP A 16 -4.93 -10.36 1.56
C ASP A 16 -3.79 -9.41 1.16
N GLY A 17 -3.92 -8.17 1.61
CA GLY A 17 -3.00 -7.09 1.30
C GLY A 17 -3.24 -6.43 -0.06
N VAL A 18 -2.57 -5.29 -0.23
CA VAL A 18 -2.68 -4.42 -1.40
C VAL A 18 -1.31 -4.06 -1.89
N MET A 19 -1.08 -4.22 -3.19
CA MET A 19 0.05 -3.65 -3.90
C MET A 19 -0.38 -2.38 -4.61
N PHE A 20 0.44 -1.35 -4.73
CA PHE A 20 0.16 -0.17 -5.55
C PHE A 20 1.49 0.49 -5.95
N ASP A 21 1.48 1.31 -6.99
CA ASP A 21 2.67 2.08 -7.39
C ASP A 21 2.50 3.55 -7.07
N VAL A 22 3.62 4.19 -6.74
CA VAL A 22 3.75 5.63 -6.61
C VAL A 22 4.81 6.12 -7.58
N GLU A 23 4.54 7.22 -8.27
CA GLU A 23 5.50 7.93 -9.13
C GLU A 23 5.52 9.40 -8.76
N SER A 24 6.67 10.05 -8.91
CA SER A 24 6.76 11.50 -8.86
C SER A 24 7.36 12.01 -10.16
N THR A 25 6.63 12.83 -10.92
CA THR A 25 7.11 13.30 -12.24
C THR A 25 7.94 14.57 -12.16
N GLU A 26 7.75 15.38 -11.12
CA GLU A 26 8.27 16.75 -11.05
C GLU A 26 9.52 16.89 -10.18
N PHE A 27 9.63 16.11 -9.09
CA PHE A 27 10.75 16.21 -8.15
C PHE A 27 10.92 14.93 -7.32
N LYS A 28 12.06 14.80 -6.66
CA LYS A 28 12.29 13.73 -5.67
C LYS A 28 11.34 13.88 -4.48
N ILE A 29 10.62 12.82 -4.13
CA ILE A 29 9.77 12.76 -2.94
C ILE A 29 10.28 11.74 -1.94
N GLN A 30 9.81 11.86 -0.71
CA GLN A 30 10.03 10.88 0.34
C GLN A 30 8.70 10.45 0.94
N VAL A 31 8.41 9.15 0.87
CA VAL A 31 7.27 8.53 1.53
C VAL A 31 7.64 8.27 2.99
N GLN A 32 6.92 8.90 3.91
CA GLN A 32 7.23 8.86 5.35
C GLN A 32 6.25 8.02 6.16
N THR A 33 5.03 7.81 5.65
CA THR A 33 3.99 7.01 6.28
C THR A 33 2.96 6.58 5.25
N ILE A 34 2.15 5.60 5.61
CA ILE A 34 0.97 5.17 4.85
C ILE A 34 -0.23 5.12 5.82
N LYS A 35 -1.37 5.61 5.34
CA LYS A 35 -2.66 5.45 6.01
C LYS A 35 -3.40 4.28 5.36
N VAL A 36 -3.82 3.31 6.15
CA VAL A 36 -4.43 2.06 5.67
C VAL A 36 -5.86 1.99 6.17
N ARG A 37 -6.82 1.78 5.26
CA ARG A 37 -8.18 1.45 5.65
C ARG A 37 -8.29 -0.06 5.83
N THR A 38 -8.74 -0.51 6.99
CA THR A 38 -8.79 -1.94 7.34
C THR A 38 -10.17 -2.35 7.83
N TYR A 39 -10.55 -3.59 7.54
CA TYR A 39 -11.73 -4.23 8.13
C TYR A 39 -11.43 -4.85 9.50
N ALA A 40 -10.16 -5.12 9.81
CA ALA A 40 -9.76 -5.74 11.06
C ALA A 40 -9.77 -4.75 12.23
N ALA A 41 -10.21 -5.23 13.40
CA ALA A 41 -10.17 -4.45 14.64
C ALA A 41 -8.78 -4.41 15.28
N SER A 42 -7.90 -5.36 14.93
CA SER A 42 -6.52 -5.42 15.41
C SER A 42 -5.66 -6.26 14.49
N GLY A 43 -4.35 -6.08 14.58
CA GLY A 43 -3.37 -6.91 13.89
C GLY A 43 -2.03 -6.21 13.78
N THR A 44 -1.16 -6.74 12.94
CA THR A 44 0.15 -6.15 12.66
C THR A 44 0.24 -5.79 11.19
N PHE A 45 0.26 -4.50 10.85
CA PHE A 45 0.56 -4.08 9.49
C PHE A 45 2.01 -4.40 9.15
N GLU A 46 2.22 -4.93 7.95
CA GLU A 46 3.52 -5.03 7.33
C GLU A 46 3.51 -4.24 6.02
N VAL A 47 4.49 -3.35 5.85
CA VAL A 47 4.70 -2.64 4.60
C VAL A 47 6.02 -3.07 3.98
N ARG A 48 5.96 -3.44 2.70
CA ARG A 48 7.13 -3.66 1.87
C ARG A 48 7.15 -2.71 0.67
N THR A 49 8.32 -2.49 0.10
CA THR A 49 8.49 -1.71 -1.14
C THR A 49 9.52 -2.35 -2.06
N LYS A 50 9.45 -2.07 -3.37
CA LYS A 50 10.50 -2.36 -4.34
C LYS A 50 10.60 -1.24 -5.38
N SER A 51 11.75 -1.11 -6.03
CA SER A 51 11.86 -0.22 -7.20
C SER A 51 10.99 -0.73 -8.36
N GLY A 52 10.55 0.19 -9.22
CA GLY A 52 9.70 -0.12 -10.36
C GLY A 52 8.23 -0.37 -9.98
N THR A 53 7.55 -1.18 -10.79
CA THR A 53 6.11 -1.44 -10.69
C THR A 53 5.80 -2.83 -10.09
N HIS A 54 4.65 -2.96 -9.41
CA HIS A 54 4.10 -4.26 -9.01
C HIS A 54 3.40 -5.02 -10.14
N VAL A 55 3.11 -4.37 -11.28
CA VAL A 55 2.38 -4.98 -12.41
C VAL A 55 3.06 -6.28 -12.85
N GLY A 56 2.27 -7.35 -12.98
CA GLY A 56 2.75 -8.68 -13.37
C GLY A 56 3.31 -9.53 -12.22
N PHE A 57 3.29 -9.02 -10.98
CA PHE A 57 3.66 -9.81 -9.81
C PHE A 57 2.52 -10.74 -9.38
N SER A 58 2.80 -12.04 -9.28
CA SER A 58 1.86 -13.09 -8.81
C SER A 58 2.52 -14.03 -7.79
N GLY A 59 3.58 -13.58 -7.12
CA GLY A 59 4.46 -14.45 -6.31
C GLY A 59 4.12 -14.47 -4.82
N SER A 60 4.34 -15.62 -4.17
CA SER A 60 4.28 -15.74 -2.71
C SER A 60 5.57 -15.30 -2.01
N ASN A 61 6.70 -15.25 -2.72
CA ASN A 61 8.01 -14.91 -2.16
C ASN A 61 8.43 -13.48 -2.49
N LEU A 62 8.03 -12.54 -1.63
CA LEU A 62 8.32 -11.11 -1.81
C LEU A 62 9.82 -10.81 -1.74
N SER A 63 10.56 -11.44 -0.82
CA SER A 63 11.99 -11.20 -0.61
C SER A 63 12.85 -11.52 -1.84
N GLU A 64 12.56 -12.62 -2.55
CA GLU A 64 13.30 -13.00 -3.76
C GLU A 64 13.01 -12.09 -4.96
N ASN A 65 11.96 -11.26 -4.88
CA ASN A 65 11.54 -10.36 -5.95
C ASN A 65 11.90 -8.89 -5.67
N GLY A 66 12.87 -8.65 -4.79
CA GLY A 66 13.39 -7.31 -4.48
C GLY A 66 12.50 -6.47 -3.57
N TRP A 67 11.51 -7.08 -2.90
CA TRP A 67 10.71 -6.38 -1.91
C TRP A 67 11.45 -6.28 -0.56
N GLU A 68 11.64 -5.05 -0.11
CA GLU A 68 12.22 -4.72 1.18
C GLU A 68 11.12 -4.38 2.18
N LYS A 69 11.21 -4.90 3.40
CA LYS A 69 10.33 -4.49 4.49
C LYS A 69 10.74 -3.11 5.03
N ILE A 70 9.77 -2.21 5.13
CA ILE A 70 9.96 -0.84 5.60
C ILE A 70 9.09 -0.47 6.80
N SER A 71 8.11 -1.30 7.16
CA SER A 71 7.34 -1.10 8.38
C SER A 71 6.80 -2.42 8.94
N THR A 72 6.72 -2.48 10.26
CA THR A 72 5.96 -3.46 11.04
C THR A 72 5.28 -2.68 12.16
N TYR A 73 3.94 -2.62 12.18
CA TYR A 73 3.20 -1.81 13.14
C TYR A 73 1.96 -2.54 13.67
N ALA A 74 1.94 -2.81 14.98
CA ALA A 74 0.78 -3.36 15.66
C ALA A 74 -0.29 -2.29 15.87
N PHE A 75 -1.53 -2.59 15.53
CA PHE A 75 -2.65 -1.66 15.65
C PHE A 75 -3.84 -2.28 16.38
N SER A 76 -4.66 -1.39 16.96
CA SER A 76 -6.00 -1.68 17.47
C SER A 76 -6.91 -0.50 17.10
N ALA A 77 -8.04 -0.78 16.46
CA ALA A 77 -8.96 0.22 15.93
C ALA A 77 -10.38 -0.35 15.80
N SER A 78 -11.38 0.50 15.52
CA SER A 78 -12.68 0.01 15.08
C SER A 78 -12.57 -0.60 13.68
N ALA A 79 -13.40 -1.61 13.39
CA ALA A 79 -13.55 -2.09 12.01
C ALA A 79 -13.87 -0.92 11.06
N TRP A 80 -13.36 -0.98 9.82
CA TRP A 80 -13.45 0.07 8.79
C TRP A 80 -12.68 1.37 9.06
N ALA A 81 -11.90 1.42 10.14
CA ALA A 81 -11.08 2.58 10.45
C ALA A 81 -9.95 2.76 9.45
N THR A 82 -9.56 4.03 9.28
CA THR A 82 -8.27 4.38 8.68
C THR A 82 -7.24 4.47 9.80
N VAL A 83 -6.24 3.60 9.75
CA VAL A 83 -5.12 3.57 10.68
C VAL A 83 -3.92 4.24 10.02
N THR A 84 -3.29 5.17 10.72
CA THR A 84 -2.03 5.78 10.28
C THR A 84 -0.87 5.00 10.90
N ILE A 85 0.08 4.54 10.07
CA ILE A 85 1.32 3.96 10.58
C ILE A 85 2.20 5.09 11.13
N PRO A 86 2.61 5.07 12.41
CA PRO A 86 3.44 6.13 12.97
C PRO A 86 4.77 6.28 12.23
N LEU A 87 5.29 7.50 12.17
CA LEU A 87 6.60 7.80 11.56
C LEU A 87 7.74 7.01 12.23
N SER A 88 7.62 6.70 13.53
CA SER A 88 8.58 5.89 14.28
C SER A 88 8.69 4.45 13.80
N ASP A 89 7.62 3.93 13.20
CA ASP A 89 7.48 2.53 12.79
C ASP A 89 7.61 2.38 11.27
N PHE A 90 7.99 3.45 10.56
CA PHE A 90 8.10 3.49 9.11
C PHE A 90 9.48 3.98 8.68
N SER A 91 10.25 3.12 8.02
CA SER A 91 11.50 3.49 7.36
C SER A 91 11.16 4.25 6.09
N ALA A 92 11.39 5.56 6.10
CA ALA A 92 11.10 6.42 4.97
C ALA A 92 11.79 5.94 3.68
N ARG A 93 11.15 6.19 2.54
CA ARG A 93 11.65 5.76 1.24
C ARG A 93 11.55 6.87 0.22
N ASP A 94 12.67 7.09 -0.45
CA ASP A 94 12.79 8.06 -1.52
C ASP A 94 12.25 7.49 -2.84
N ILE A 95 11.66 8.37 -3.64
CA ILE A 95 11.27 8.13 -5.03
C ILE A 95 11.90 9.26 -5.82
N GLU A 96 12.88 8.93 -6.66
CA GLU A 96 13.53 9.91 -7.53
C GLU A 96 12.57 10.39 -8.62
N GLN A 97 12.87 11.55 -9.20
CA GLN A 97 12.05 12.11 -10.27
C GLN A 97 11.96 11.16 -11.47
N GLY A 98 10.73 10.89 -11.92
CA GLY A 98 10.44 9.98 -13.03
C GLY A 98 10.51 8.50 -12.67
N GLU A 99 10.84 8.16 -11.42
CA GLU A 99 10.86 6.77 -10.97
C GLU A 99 9.51 6.33 -10.41
N LYS A 100 9.21 5.05 -10.63
CA LYS A 100 8.13 4.34 -9.95
C LYS A 100 8.68 3.54 -8.80
N ARG A 101 7.91 3.48 -7.72
CA ARG A 101 8.16 2.60 -6.59
C ARG A 101 6.87 1.90 -6.20
N ALA A 102 6.93 0.59 -6.09
CA ALA A 102 5.81 -0.23 -5.67
C ALA A 102 5.80 -0.36 -4.13
N PHE A 103 4.61 -0.41 -3.56
CA PHE A 103 4.34 -0.67 -2.16
C PHE A 103 3.42 -1.87 -2.03
N TYR A 104 3.62 -2.65 -0.98
CA TYR A 104 2.76 -3.76 -0.59
C TYR A 104 2.42 -3.61 0.89
N VAL A 105 1.14 -3.60 1.23
CA VAL A 105 0.65 -3.46 2.59
C VAL A 105 -0.22 -4.66 2.92
N THR A 106 0.06 -5.35 4.02
CA THR A 106 -0.72 -6.51 4.49
C THR A 106 -0.83 -6.53 6.02
N ILE A 107 -1.64 -7.45 6.56
CA ILE A 107 -1.78 -7.68 8.01
C ILE A 107 -1.23 -9.08 8.33
N GLN A 108 -0.18 -9.15 9.16
CA GLN A 108 0.66 -10.34 9.34
C GLN A 108 0.09 -11.44 10.27
N ASP A 109 -1.07 -11.24 10.89
CA ASP A 109 -1.62 -12.14 11.90
C ASP A 109 -2.98 -12.75 11.49
N GLN A 110 -2.97 -13.89 10.78
CA GLN A 110 -3.02 -15.24 11.36
C GLN A 110 -3.09 -16.25 10.21
N TRP A 111 -2.20 -17.24 10.22
CA TRP A 111 -2.17 -18.42 9.34
C TRP A 111 -3.44 -19.31 9.45
N ASP A 112 -4.41 -18.92 10.27
CA ASP A 112 -5.74 -19.52 10.25
C ASP A 112 -6.47 -19.06 8.98
N GLN A 113 -6.47 -19.93 7.98
CA GLN A 113 -7.13 -19.81 6.67
C GLN A 113 -8.65 -19.56 6.74
N SER A 114 -9.21 -19.25 7.92
CA SER A 114 -10.64 -19.02 8.15
C SER A 114 -11.04 -17.57 8.45
N THR A 115 -10.10 -16.60 8.47
CA THR A 115 -10.47 -15.18 8.66
C THR A 115 -9.88 -14.29 7.58
N GLU A 116 -10.54 -14.40 6.43
CA GLU A 116 -10.73 -13.44 5.34
C GLU A 116 -9.95 -12.13 5.50
N ASP A 117 -9.17 -11.83 4.45
CA ASP A 117 -9.01 -10.52 3.82
C ASP A 117 -9.26 -9.30 4.73
N ARG A 118 -8.24 -8.44 4.90
CA ARG A 118 -8.31 -7.39 5.95
C ARG A 118 -7.90 -5.99 5.52
N VAL A 119 -7.36 -5.82 4.31
CA VAL A 119 -7.03 -4.51 3.75
C VAL A 119 -8.06 -4.14 2.69
N LEU A 120 -8.56 -2.91 2.76
CA LEU A 120 -9.59 -2.42 1.85
C LEU A 120 -8.94 -1.70 0.67
N VAL A 121 -9.33 -2.08 -0.54
CA VAL A 121 -8.82 -1.49 -1.79
C VAL A 121 -9.97 -1.00 -2.65
N THR A 122 -9.78 0.16 -3.29
CA THR A 122 -10.59 0.57 -4.44
C THR A 122 -10.18 -0.23 -5.65
N GLN A 123 -11.11 -0.94 -6.30
CA GLN A 123 -10.91 -1.26 -7.71
C GLN A 123 -10.96 0.06 -8.49
N GLY A 124 -9.93 0.32 -9.27
CA GLY A 124 -10.09 1.09 -10.50
C GLY A 124 -10.45 0.14 -11.64
N SER A 125 -10.25 0.59 -12.88
CA SER A 125 -10.66 -0.17 -14.07
C SER A 125 -9.64 -1.20 -14.54
N SER A 126 -8.37 -1.09 -14.12
CA SER A 126 -7.26 -1.94 -14.57
C SER A 126 -5.98 -1.70 -13.76
N VAL A 127 -5.30 -2.78 -13.37
CA VAL A 127 -3.99 -2.74 -12.69
C VAL A 127 -3.02 -1.76 -13.37
N GLY A 128 -2.42 -0.86 -12.58
CA GLY A 128 -1.49 0.14 -13.10
C GLY A 128 -2.14 1.37 -13.75
N THR A 129 -3.46 1.55 -13.65
CA THR A 129 -4.16 2.78 -14.08
C THR A 129 -3.93 3.91 -13.08
N LEU A 130 -3.78 5.15 -13.53
CA LEU A 130 -3.69 6.31 -12.62
C LEU A 130 -5.00 6.46 -11.82
N ILE A 131 -4.92 6.38 -10.49
CA ILE A 131 -6.06 6.60 -9.57
C ILE A 131 -6.11 8.04 -9.11
N ASN A 132 -4.96 8.62 -8.80
CA ASN A 132 -4.88 10.00 -8.32
C ASN A 132 -3.56 10.64 -8.72
N GLU A 133 -3.61 11.95 -8.95
CA GLU A 133 -2.45 12.81 -9.15
C GLU A 133 -2.67 14.07 -8.32
N ASP A 134 -1.72 14.41 -7.46
CA ASP A 134 -1.78 15.66 -6.72
C ASP A 134 -1.30 16.85 -7.56
N SER A 135 -1.52 18.07 -7.05
CA SER A 135 -1.09 19.30 -7.73
C SER A 135 0.42 19.45 -7.88
N GLN A 136 1.21 18.55 -7.30
CA GLN A 136 2.66 18.55 -7.33
C GLN A 136 3.23 17.42 -8.22
N GLY A 137 2.39 16.68 -8.94
CA GLY A 137 2.83 15.62 -9.87
C GLY A 137 3.15 14.30 -9.20
N VAL A 138 2.65 14.06 -7.99
CA VAL A 138 2.72 12.74 -7.34
C VAL A 138 1.51 11.92 -7.75
N LYS A 139 1.79 10.77 -8.35
CA LYS A 139 0.81 9.86 -8.94
C LYS A 139 0.70 8.59 -8.11
N ILE A 140 -0.52 8.17 -7.85
CA ILE A 140 -0.84 6.83 -7.31
C ILE A 140 -1.51 6.02 -8.41
N PHE A 141 -0.97 4.84 -8.69
CA PHE A 141 -1.52 3.91 -9.64
C PHE A 141 -2.27 2.78 -8.95
N GLU A 142 -3.25 2.26 -9.67
CA GLU A 142 -4.12 1.20 -9.23
C GLU A 142 -3.34 -0.05 -8.89
N GLY A 143 -3.73 -0.57 -7.74
CA GLY A 143 -3.15 -1.73 -7.13
C GLY A 143 -3.80 -3.05 -7.51
N THR A 144 -3.12 -4.14 -7.18
CA THR A 144 -3.71 -5.48 -7.10
C THR A 144 -3.75 -5.97 -5.66
N GLY A 145 -4.72 -6.82 -5.35
CA GLY A 145 -4.59 -7.72 -4.21
C GLY A 145 -3.48 -8.74 -4.46
N LYS A 146 -3.00 -9.37 -3.38
CA LYS A 146 -2.26 -10.62 -3.52
C LYS A 146 -3.24 -11.69 -3.99
N THR A 147 -3.04 -12.21 -5.20
CA THR A 147 -3.76 -13.39 -5.72
C THR A 147 -3.12 -14.68 -5.26
#